data_AF-L9VP66-F1
#
_entry.id   AF-L9VP66-F1
#
_cell.length_a   1.000
_cell.length_b   1.000
_cell.length_c   1.000
_cell.angle_alpha   90.00
_cell.angle_beta   90.00
_cell.angle_gamma   90.00
#
_symmetry.space_group_name_H-M   'P 1'
#
loop_
_entity.id
_entity.type
_entity.pdbx_description
1 polymer ?
#
loop_
_entity_poly.entity_id
_entity_poly.type
_entity_poly.pdbx_seq_one_letter_code
_entity_poly.pdbx_strand_id
1 'polypeptide(L)'
;MMSGVAETDQDPMTVDQMRELQRQGWEFGSEMKTHSQTADLSEEEVREEVRDSKQWLVENEFIGNVPAITYPYGSHDETVLDITAGYYGMGRIVDDTLNRATLTNPLHISGHSVYSDNISRTKELIDLAVKHNQTAVLNFHGLDEYGWQPGGEMSSSDFREVLEYLYNKGPSSIPTVSYSNWWNNLDQLHSNV
;
A
#
# COMPACT_ATOMS: atom_id res chain seq x y z
N MET A 1 1.19 -3.09 -3.76
CA MET A 1 2.33 -3.83 -3.17
C MET A 1 2.41 -5.18 -3.87
N MET A 2 3.46 -5.97 -3.67
CA MET A 2 3.64 -7.24 -4.40
C MET A 2 3.48 -8.43 -3.46
N SER A 3 2.49 -9.29 -3.71
CA SER A 3 2.48 -10.64 -3.17
C SER A 3 3.42 -11.51 -3.99
N GLY A 4 4.22 -12.34 -3.31
CA GLY A 4 5.09 -13.28 -4.00
C GLY A 4 4.32 -14.28 -4.85
N VAL A 5 5.08 -15.05 -5.62
CA VAL A 5 4.67 -15.98 -6.68
C VAL A 5 3.79 -17.11 -6.13
N ALA A 6 2.55 -16.80 -5.75
CA ALA A 6 1.51 -17.76 -5.45
C ALA A 6 0.67 -17.96 -6.73
N GLU A 7 0.49 -19.21 -7.11
CA GLU A 7 -0.33 -19.68 -8.23
C GLU A 7 -1.78 -19.21 -8.07
N THR A 8 -2.06 -17.98 -8.44
CA THR A 8 -3.41 -17.49 -8.69
C THR A 8 -3.53 -17.26 -10.20
N ASP A 9 -4.68 -17.63 -10.77
CA ASP A 9 -5.00 -17.74 -12.20
C ASP A 9 -4.94 -16.41 -13.01
N GLN A 10 -4.10 -15.45 -12.62
CA GLN A 10 -3.87 -14.17 -13.30
C GLN A 10 -2.37 -13.88 -13.33
N ASP A 11 -1.84 -13.63 -14.53
CA ASP A 11 -0.40 -13.56 -14.80
C ASP A 11 0.27 -12.48 -13.92
N PRO A 12 1.13 -12.87 -12.95
CA PRO A 12 1.77 -11.90 -12.06
C PRO A 12 2.69 -10.97 -12.87
N MET A 13 2.86 -9.74 -12.40
CA MET A 13 3.84 -8.83 -12.99
C MET A 13 5.22 -9.48 -13.07
N THR A 14 5.79 -9.48 -14.26
CA THR A 14 7.17 -9.95 -14.48
C THR A 14 8.19 -8.98 -13.89
N VAL A 15 9.39 -9.48 -13.56
CA VAL A 15 10.51 -8.65 -13.07
C VAL A 15 10.86 -7.54 -14.07
N ASP A 16 10.76 -7.79 -15.38
CA ASP A 16 11.04 -6.77 -16.39
C ASP A 16 9.99 -5.64 -16.40
N GLN A 17 8.70 -5.96 -16.21
CA GLN A 17 7.65 -4.96 -16.03
C GLN A 17 7.87 -4.17 -14.73
N MET A 18 8.28 -4.82 -13.64
CA MET A 18 8.62 -4.14 -12.41
C MET A 18 9.80 -3.18 -12.58
N ARG A 19 10.86 -3.60 -13.29
CA ARG A 19 12.00 -2.73 -13.64
C ARG A 19 11.58 -1.55 -14.50
N GLU A 20 10.62 -1.73 -15.39
CA GLU A 20 10.07 -0.61 -16.17
C GLU A 20 9.36 0.41 -15.27
N LEU A 21 8.49 -0.03 -14.37
CA LEU A 21 7.87 0.89 -13.40
C LEU A 21 8.90 1.54 -12.47
N GLN A 22 9.92 0.80 -12.03
CA GLN A 22 11.00 1.37 -11.21
C GLN A 22 11.72 2.51 -11.94
N ARG A 23 12.03 2.35 -13.24
CA ARG A 23 12.62 3.42 -14.06
C ARG A 23 11.71 4.65 -14.20
N GLN A 24 10.40 4.45 -14.07
CA GLN A 24 9.40 5.53 -14.06
C GLN A 24 9.18 6.13 -12.65
N GLY A 25 9.92 5.67 -11.64
CA GLY A 25 9.89 6.22 -10.28
C GLY A 25 8.91 5.54 -9.33
N TRP A 26 8.34 4.39 -9.69
CA TRP A 26 7.50 3.62 -8.77
C TRP A 26 8.34 2.95 -7.68
N GLU A 27 7.80 2.93 -6.46
CA GLU A 27 8.36 2.19 -5.33
C GLU A 27 7.65 0.84 -5.16
N PHE A 28 8.41 -0.15 -4.72
CA PHE A 28 7.90 -1.49 -4.42
C PHE A 28 7.95 -1.78 -2.92
N GLY A 29 6.90 -2.43 -2.45
CA GLY A 29 6.77 -2.97 -1.09
C GLY A 29 6.29 -4.42 -1.16
N SER A 30 6.51 -5.15 -0.07
CA SER A 30 6.07 -6.54 0.08
C SER A 30 4.58 -6.63 0.41
N GLU A 31 3.94 -7.74 0.06
CA GLU A 31 2.61 -8.13 0.51
C GLU A 31 2.67 -9.58 1.00
N MET A 32 3.66 -9.83 1.88
CA MET A 32 4.12 -11.17 2.26
C MET A 32 4.65 -11.95 1.05
N LYS A 33 5.06 -13.20 1.25
CA LYS A 33 5.58 -14.08 0.19
C LYS A 33 4.44 -14.86 -0.49
N THR A 34 3.45 -15.30 0.27
CA THR A 34 2.41 -16.20 -0.26
C THR A 34 1.01 -15.60 -0.25
N HIS A 35 0.86 -14.35 0.21
CA HIS A 35 -0.45 -13.71 0.40
C HIS A 35 -1.34 -14.47 1.42
N SER A 36 -0.73 -15.23 2.33
CA SER A 36 -1.44 -15.93 3.40
C SER A 36 -2.02 -14.96 4.43
N GLN A 37 -3.18 -15.28 5.01
CA GLN A 37 -3.65 -14.60 6.21
C GLN A 37 -2.73 -14.95 7.38
N THR A 38 -2.21 -13.95 8.08
CA THR A 38 -1.26 -14.23 9.17
C THR A 38 -1.90 -14.95 10.34
N ALA A 39 -3.22 -14.83 10.51
CA ALA A 39 -3.99 -15.60 11.50
C ALA A 39 -3.93 -17.12 11.29
N ASP A 40 -3.62 -17.57 10.07
CA ASP A 40 -3.51 -18.99 9.71
C ASP A 40 -2.05 -19.50 9.82
N LEU A 41 -1.11 -18.63 10.16
CA LEU A 41 0.33 -18.94 10.22
C LEU A 41 0.81 -19.03 11.67
N SER A 42 1.77 -19.91 11.92
CA SER A 42 2.58 -19.89 13.14
C SER A 42 3.57 -18.72 13.12
N GLU A 43 4.11 -18.37 14.29
CA GLU A 43 5.14 -17.34 14.41
C GLU A 43 6.37 -17.60 13.50
N GLU A 44 6.82 -18.86 13.39
CA GLU A 44 7.95 -19.18 12.51
C GLU A 44 7.58 -18.97 11.03
N GLU A 45 6.38 -19.38 10.61
CA GLU A 45 5.89 -19.15 9.25
C GLU A 45 5.77 -17.65 8.94
N VAL A 46 5.32 -16.83 9.89
CA VAL A 46 5.33 -15.36 9.75
C VAL A 46 6.75 -14.82 9.59
N ARG A 47 7.72 -15.33 10.36
CA ARG A 47 9.13 -14.93 10.21
C ARG A 47 9.67 -15.30 8.83
N GLU A 48 9.34 -16.47 8.31
CA GLU A 48 9.72 -16.90 6.97
C GLU A 48 9.09 -16.03 5.88
N GLU A 49 7.79 -15.76 5.96
CA GLU A 49 7.07 -14.89 5.02
C GLU A 49 7.69 -13.49 4.93
N VAL A 50 7.94 -12.86 6.08
CA VAL A 50 8.49 -11.51 6.19
C VAL A 50 9.97 -11.47 5.76
N ARG A 51 10.77 -12.44 6.17
CA ARG A 51 12.20 -12.53 5.81
C ARG A 51 12.38 -12.76 4.31
N ASP A 52 11.73 -13.77 3.77
CA ASP A 52 11.94 -14.22 2.40
C ASP A 52 11.42 -13.19 1.39
N SER A 53 10.28 -12.56 1.68
CA SER A 53 9.76 -11.47 0.85
C SER A 53 10.71 -10.26 0.82
N LYS A 54 11.32 -9.92 1.96
CA LYS A 54 12.32 -8.85 2.03
C LYS A 54 13.57 -9.23 1.26
N GLN A 55 14.06 -10.46 1.45
CA GLN A 55 15.25 -10.96 0.76
C GLN A 55 15.06 -10.88 -0.76
N TRP A 56 13.89 -11.30 -1.26
CA TRP A 56 13.58 -11.21 -2.68
C TRP A 56 13.62 -9.77 -3.21
N LEU A 57 13.06 -8.80 -2.47
CA LEU A 57 13.11 -7.38 -2.84
C LEU A 57 14.55 -6.83 -2.86
N VAL A 58 15.40 -7.26 -1.92
CA VAL A 58 16.80 -6.88 -1.86
C VAL A 58 17.58 -7.46 -3.04
N GLU A 59 17.44 -8.76 -3.30
CA GLU A 59 18.17 -9.48 -4.36
C GLU A 59 17.82 -8.98 -5.76
N ASN A 60 16.60 -8.47 -5.95
CA ASN A 60 16.14 -7.92 -7.22
C ASN A 60 16.25 -6.39 -7.31
N GLU A 61 16.89 -5.74 -6.34
CA GLU A 61 17.11 -4.28 -6.30
C GLU A 61 15.81 -3.45 -6.26
N PHE A 62 14.72 -4.02 -5.73
CA PHE A 62 13.42 -3.36 -5.61
C PHE A 62 13.15 -2.76 -4.23
N ILE A 63 13.99 -3.06 -3.23
CA ILE A 63 13.81 -2.55 -1.88
C ILE A 63 13.95 -1.00 -1.85
N GLY A 64 12.92 -0.33 -1.33
CA GLY A 64 12.95 1.12 -1.12
C GLY A 64 13.81 1.52 0.08
N ASN A 65 14.09 2.83 0.20
CA ASN A 65 14.82 3.41 1.34
C ASN A 65 14.13 3.13 2.68
N VAL A 66 12.80 3.07 2.66
CA VAL A 66 11.98 2.65 3.79
C VAL A 66 11.22 1.41 3.36
N PRO A 67 11.68 0.20 3.75
CA PRO A 67 10.99 -1.03 3.41
C PRO A 67 9.55 -1.01 3.92
N ALA A 68 8.59 -1.16 3.01
CA ALA A 68 7.17 -1.22 3.33
C ALA A 68 6.59 -2.61 3.06
N ILE A 69 5.63 -3.03 3.89
CA ILE A 69 4.87 -4.26 3.75
C ILE A 69 3.35 -3.99 3.85
N THR A 70 2.53 -4.77 3.15
CA THR A 70 1.08 -4.89 3.34
C THR A 70 0.78 -6.22 3.97
N TYR A 71 -0.13 -6.21 4.94
CA TYR A 71 -0.69 -7.43 5.51
C TYR A 71 -1.89 -7.88 4.65
N PRO A 72 -1.83 -9.07 4.03
CA PRO A 72 -2.95 -9.62 3.28
C PRO A 72 -4.24 -9.60 4.11
N TYR A 73 -5.33 -9.12 3.51
CA TYR A 73 -6.64 -8.99 4.16
C TYR A 73 -6.66 -8.07 5.40
N GLY A 74 -5.58 -7.33 5.67
CA GLY A 74 -5.39 -6.63 6.94
C GLY A 74 -5.18 -7.58 8.12
N SER A 75 -4.87 -8.86 7.89
CA SER A 75 -4.65 -9.85 8.95
C SER A 75 -3.34 -9.56 9.68
N HIS A 76 -3.42 -9.24 10.97
CA HIS A 76 -2.26 -8.99 11.83
C HIS A 76 -2.64 -9.11 13.31
N ASP A 77 -1.65 -9.34 14.16
CA ASP A 77 -1.74 -9.23 15.62
C ASP A 77 -0.42 -8.65 16.18
N GLU A 78 -0.31 -8.52 17.50
CA GLU A 78 0.89 -7.97 18.15
C GLU A 78 2.17 -8.76 17.80
N THR A 79 2.07 -10.09 17.75
CA THR A 79 3.18 -10.99 17.40
C THR A 79 3.66 -10.72 15.97
N VAL A 80 2.73 -10.62 15.02
CA VAL A 80 3.03 -10.32 13.60
C VAL A 80 3.69 -8.95 13.46
N LEU A 81 3.19 -7.93 14.17
CA LEU A 81 3.76 -6.58 14.14
C LEU A 81 5.19 -6.59 14.72
N ASP A 82 5.43 -7.27 15.84
CA ASP A 82 6.75 -7.37 16.47
C ASP A 82 7.77 -8.09 15.59
N ILE A 83 7.36 -9.19 14.95
CA ILE A 83 8.20 -9.89 13.97
C ILE A 83 8.52 -8.94 12.81
N THR A 84 7.51 -8.28 12.26
CA THR A 84 7.65 -7.38 11.11
C THR A 84 8.60 -6.22 11.40
N ALA A 85 8.60 -5.68 12.62
CA ALA A 85 9.49 -4.59 13.03
C ALA A 85 10.98 -4.90 12.87
N GLY A 86 11.37 -6.19 12.90
CA GLY A 86 12.73 -6.62 12.63
C GLY A 86 13.15 -6.50 11.16
N TYR A 87 12.20 -6.33 10.24
CA TYR A 87 12.43 -6.41 8.80
C TYR A 87 11.94 -5.17 8.04
N TYR A 88 10.81 -4.59 8.40
CA TYR A 88 10.19 -3.48 7.67
C TYR A 88 10.03 -2.24 8.55
N GLY A 89 10.09 -1.07 7.91
CA GLY A 89 9.89 0.22 8.58
C GLY A 89 8.43 0.68 8.57
N MET A 90 7.64 0.22 7.60
CA MET A 90 6.23 0.57 7.44
C MET A 90 5.38 -0.66 7.15
N GLY A 91 4.16 -0.68 7.67
CA GLY A 91 3.20 -1.78 7.53
C GLY A 91 1.81 -1.23 7.29
N ARG A 92 1.13 -1.69 6.23
CA ARG A 92 -0.21 -1.25 5.85
C ARG A 92 -1.24 -2.36 6.06
N ILE A 93 -2.34 -2.00 6.69
CA ILE A 93 -3.52 -2.84 6.86
C ILE A 93 -4.68 -2.35 5.97
N VAL A 94 -5.71 -3.17 5.84
CA VAL A 94 -6.96 -2.76 5.19
C VAL A 94 -7.89 -2.19 6.26
N ASP A 95 -8.12 -0.89 6.19
CA ASP A 95 -9.05 -0.17 7.08
C ASP A 95 -9.45 1.16 6.40
N ASP A 96 -10.64 1.66 6.71
CA ASP A 96 -11.25 2.82 6.04
C ASP A 96 -11.03 4.11 6.83
N THR A 97 -9.90 4.21 7.53
CA THR A 97 -9.55 5.37 8.37
C THR A 97 -8.38 6.18 7.80
N LEU A 98 -8.26 7.43 8.27
CA LEU A 98 -7.22 8.34 7.84
C LEU A 98 -6.01 8.28 8.78
N ASN A 99 -4.83 8.36 8.19
CA ASN A 99 -3.58 8.37 8.95
C ASN A 99 -3.29 9.78 9.45
N ARG A 100 -2.97 9.90 10.74
CA ARG A 100 -2.61 11.19 11.35
C ARG A 100 -1.25 11.65 10.85
N ALA A 101 -1.01 12.96 10.96
CA ALA A 101 0.28 13.56 10.64
C ALA A 101 1.46 12.92 11.40
N THR A 102 1.22 12.54 12.66
CA THR A 102 2.16 11.75 13.47
C THR A 102 1.70 10.30 13.51
N LEU A 103 2.53 9.41 12.98
CA LEU A 103 2.31 7.97 13.06
C LEU A 103 2.66 7.47 14.47
N THR A 104 1.68 6.87 15.15
CA THR A 104 1.89 6.25 16.48
C THR A 104 2.40 4.82 16.37
N ASN A 105 2.04 4.12 15.30
CA ASN A 105 2.58 2.82 14.96
C ASN A 105 2.80 2.77 13.43
N PRO A 106 4.06 2.81 12.95
CA PRO A 106 4.36 2.83 11.53
C PRO A 106 4.05 1.49 10.83
N LEU A 107 3.87 0.42 11.60
CA LEU A 107 3.45 -0.89 11.11
C LEU A 107 1.94 -1.07 11.08
N HIS A 108 1.17 -0.02 11.40
CA HIS A 108 -0.29 -0.05 11.40
C HIS A 108 -0.84 1.19 10.69
N ILE A 109 -0.53 1.29 9.41
CA ILE A 109 -1.02 2.32 8.50
C ILE A 109 -2.35 1.85 7.91
N SER A 110 -3.39 2.66 8.07
CA SER A 110 -4.71 2.39 7.50
C SER A 110 -4.69 2.65 6.00
N GLY A 111 -5.32 1.77 5.21
CA GLY A 111 -5.40 1.90 3.76
C GLY A 111 -6.76 1.49 3.22
N HIS A 112 -7.42 2.42 2.55
CA HIS A 112 -8.74 2.28 1.96
C HIS A 112 -8.66 1.57 0.61
N SER A 113 -9.33 0.42 0.47
CA SER A 113 -9.45 -0.26 -0.82
C SER A 113 -10.48 0.44 -1.70
N VAL A 114 -10.09 0.80 -2.91
CA VAL A 114 -10.90 1.59 -3.84
C VAL A 114 -11.51 0.66 -4.90
N TYR A 115 -12.82 0.75 -5.07
CA TYR A 115 -13.62 -0.01 -6.04
C TYR A 115 -14.61 0.93 -6.75
N SER A 116 -15.12 0.53 -7.91
CA SER A 116 -16.09 1.31 -8.69
C SER A 116 -17.37 1.63 -7.91
N ASP A 117 -17.77 0.79 -6.96
CA ASP A 117 -18.96 1.00 -6.14
C ASP A 117 -18.75 1.93 -4.92
N ASN A 118 -17.51 2.34 -4.63
CA ASN A 118 -17.17 3.13 -3.45
C ASN A 118 -16.48 4.48 -3.74
N ILE A 119 -16.48 4.93 -5.01
CA ILE A 119 -15.87 6.19 -5.45
C ILE A 119 -16.34 7.41 -4.63
N SER A 120 -17.63 7.45 -4.27
CA SER A 120 -18.16 8.54 -3.43
C SER A 120 -17.51 8.58 -2.04
N ARG A 121 -17.27 7.41 -1.43
CA ARG A 121 -16.59 7.29 -0.14
C ARG A 121 -15.11 7.64 -0.27
N THR A 122 -14.46 7.23 -1.36
CA THR A 122 -13.07 7.59 -1.65
C THR A 122 -12.89 9.12 -1.71
N LYS A 123 -13.78 9.82 -2.42
CA LYS A 123 -13.76 11.29 -2.49
C LYS A 123 -13.98 11.95 -1.13
N GLU A 124 -14.88 11.40 -0.32
CA GLU A 124 -15.10 11.87 1.05
C GLU A 124 -13.84 11.74 1.91
N LEU A 125 -13.15 10.59 1.84
CA LEU A 125 -11.89 10.38 2.58
C LEU A 125 -10.79 11.33 2.13
N ILE A 126 -10.68 11.61 0.83
CA ILE A 126 -9.76 12.63 0.29
C ILE A 126 -10.10 14.02 0.87
N ASP A 127 -11.37 14.41 0.87
CA ASP A 127 -11.80 15.70 1.41
C ASP A 127 -11.53 15.84 2.90
N LEU A 128 -11.77 14.77 3.67
CA LEU A 128 -11.47 14.73 5.10
C LEU A 128 -9.97 14.79 5.35
N ALA A 129 -9.15 14.10 4.55
CA ALA A 129 -7.70 14.14 4.65
C ALA A 129 -7.17 15.57 4.47
N VAL A 130 -7.64 16.27 3.44
CA VAL A 130 -7.30 17.68 3.21
C VAL A 130 -7.77 18.56 4.36
N LYS A 131 -9.03 18.43 4.78
CA LYS A 131 -9.64 19.25 5.83
C LYS A 131 -8.93 19.10 7.18
N HIS A 132 -8.45 17.90 7.49
CA HIS A 132 -7.88 17.58 8.80
C HIS A 132 -6.36 17.45 8.80
N ASN A 133 -5.69 17.79 7.69
CA ASN A 133 -4.25 17.64 7.52
C ASN A 133 -3.79 16.20 7.88
N GLN A 134 -4.47 15.24 7.28
CA GLN A 134 -4.24 13.80 7.44
C GLN A 134 -3.88 13.18 6.09
N THR A 135 -3.41 11.94 6.11
CA THR A 135 -3.06 11.18 4.91
C THR A 135 -4.09 10.10 4.63
N ALA A 136 -4.69 10.14 3.44
CA ALA A 136 -5.43 9.02 2.88
C ALA A 136 -4.48 8.11 2.09
N VAL A 137 -4.44 6.83 2.42
CA VAL A 137 -3.74 5.81 1.63
C VAL A 137 -4.79 5.06 0.82
N LEU A 138 -4.69 5.15 -0.50
CA LEU A 138 -5.61 4.50 -1.44
C LEU A 138 -4.97 3.22 -1.99
N ASN A 139 -5.70 2.11 -1.94
CA ASN A 139 -5.26 0.80 -2.40
C ASN A 139 -6.08 0.38 -3.62
N PHE A 140 -5.39 0.13 -4.73
CA PHE A 140 -5.94 -0.41 -5.97
C PHE A 140 -5.29 -1.77 -6.24
N HIS A 141 -6.05 -2.73 -6.76
CA HIS A 141 -5.53 -4.07 -7.09
C HIS A 141 -5.38 -4.25 -8.61
N GLY A 142 -6.44 -4.66 -9.29
CA GLY A 142 -6.54 -4.72 -10.76
C GLY A 142 -7.39 -3.61 -11.35
N LEU A 143 -7.35 -3.46 -12.69
CA LEU A 143 -8.19 -2.55 -13.47
C LEU A 143 -8.88 -3.32 -14.61
N ASP A 144 -10.17 -3.09 -14.82
CA ASP A 144 -10.99 -3.76 -15.83
C ASP A 144 -10.86 -5.29 -15.75
N GLU A 145 -10.53 -5.98 -16.84
CA GLU A 145 -10.23 -7.42 -16.82
C GLU A 145 -8.81 -7.78 -16.34
N TYR A 146 -7.94 -6.80 -16.04
CA TYR A 146 -6.53 -7.03 -15.74
C TYR A 146 -6.26 -7.06 -14.24
N GLY A 147 -5.66 -8.16 -13.77
CA GLY A 147 -5.18 -8.32 -12.40
C GLY A 147 -6.22 -8.87 -11.44
N TRP A 148 -5.77 -9.23 -10.24
CA TRP A 148 -6.63 -9.75 -9.18
C TRP A 148 -7.52 -8.63 -8.62
N GLN A 149 -8.82 -8.86 -8.53
CA GLN A 149 -9.79 -7.87 -8.05
C GLN A 149 -10.60 -8.41 -6.87
N PRO A 150 -9.96 -8.58 -5.70
CA PRO A 150 -10.65 -9.01 -4.50
C PRO A 150 -11.58 -7.91 -4.00
N GLY A 151 -12.80 -8.26 -3.62
CA GLY A 151 -13.72 -7.34 -2.93
C GLY A 151 -14.49 -6.38 -3.83
N GLY A 152 -14.12 -6.20 -5.10
CA GLY A 152 -14.88 -5.40 -6.05
C GLY A 152 -14.12 -5.09 -7.33
N GLU A 153 -14.86 -4.69 -8.36
CA GLU A 153 -14.27 -4.27 -9.62
C GLU A 153 -13.72 -2.84 -9.54
N MET A 154 -12.71 -2.54 -10.35
CA MET A 154 -12.26 -1.17 -10.60
C MET A 154 -12.13 -0.95 -12.11
N SER A 155 -13.00 -0.15 -12.70
CA SER A 155 -12.86 0.18 -14.12
C SER A 155 -11.78 1.24 -14.37
N SER A 156 -11.15 1.23 -15.55
CA SER A 156 -10.23 2.30 -15.96
C SER A 156 -10.89 3.68 -15.98
N SER A 157 -12.21 3.73 -16.25
CA SER A 157 -13.00 4.96 -16.20
C SER A 157 -13.07 5.52 -14.78
N ASP A 158 -13.41 4.68 -13.81
CA ASP A 158 -13.58 5.10 -12.41
C ASP A 158 -12.23 5.39 -11.75
N PHE A 159 -11.19 4.61 -12.08
CA PHE A 159 -9.82 4.90 -11.67
C PHE A 159 -9.41 6.30 -12.15
N ARG A 160 -9.69 6.62 -13.42
CA ARG A 160 -9.41 7.94 -13.99
C ARG A 160 -10.23 9.04 -13.28
N GLU A 161 -11.47 8.77 -12.92
CA GLU A 161 -12.31 9.71 -12.17
C GLU A 161 -11.68 10.08 -10.81
N VAL A 162 -11.11 9.11 -10.08
CA VAL A 162 -10.39 9.38 -8.82
C VAL A 162 -9.14 10.25 -9.07
N LEU A 163 -8.36 9.93 -10.10
CA LEU A 163 -7.17 10.71 -10.44
C LEU A 163 -7.51 12.14 -10.88
N GLU A 164 -8.55 12.32 -11.69
CA GLU A 164 -9.04 13.63 -12.12
C GLU A 164 -9.58 14.43 -10.92
N TYR A 165 -10.24 13.76 -9.97
CA TYR A 165 -10.68 14.40 -8.73
C TYR A 165 -9.50 14.94 -7.90
N LEU A 166 -8.43 14.14 -7.72
CA LEU A 166 -7.20 14.58 -7.06
C LEU A 166 -6.53 15.73 -7.82
N TYR A 167 -6.41 15.61 -9.15
CA TYR A 167 -5.79 16.62 -10.00
C TYR A 167 -6.52 17.97 -9.92
N ASN A 168 -7.86 17.97 -9.94
CA ASN A 168 -8.68 19.17 -9.92
C ASN A 168 -8.65 19.91 -8.56
N LYS A 169 -8.33 19.22 -7.47
CA LYS A 169 -8.05 19.87 -6.16
C LYS A 169 -6.73 20.64 -6.18
N GLY A 170 -5.83 20.28 -7.10
CA GLY A 170 -4.54 20.91 -7.34
C GLY A 170 -3.41 20.24 -6.55
N PRO A 171 -2.24 19.99 -7.17
CA PRO A 171 -1.10 19.33 -6.50
C PRO A 171 -0.52 20.17 -5.35
N SER A 172 -0.72 21.49 -5.37
CA SER A 172 -0.38 22.36 -4.24
C SER A 172 -1.30 22.17 -3.03
N SER A 173 -2.51 21.64 -3.25
CA SER A 173 -3.50 21.36 -2.20
C SER A 173 -3.44 19.92 -1.70
N ILE A 174 -3.02 18.98 -2.57
CA ILE A 174 -2.92 17.54 -2.26
C ILE A 174 -1.60 17.00 -2.83
N PRO A 175 -0.51 16.99 -2.04
CA PRO A 175 0.70 16.31 -2.46
C PRO A 175 0.46 14.80 -2.52
N THR A 176 0.68 14.20 -3.69
CA THR A 176 0.70 12.74 -3.87
C THR A 176 2.14 12.25 -3.83
N VAL A 177 2.45 11.32 -2.93
CA VAL A 177 3.82 10.88 -2.63
C VAL A 177 3.89 9.37 -2.48
N SER A 178 5.07 8.79 -2.70
CA SER A 178 5.36 7.40 -2.37
C SER A 178 5.46 7.18 -0.86
N TYR A 179 5.46 5.91 -0.41
CA TYR A 179 5.62 5.55 1.00
C TYR A 179 6.92 6.10 1.59
N SER A 180 8.05 5.90 0.91
CA SER A 180 9.35 6.39 1.41
C SER A 180 9.39 7.92 1.46
N ASN A 181 8.79 8.60 0.49
CA ASN A 181 8.71 10.06 0.50
C ASN A 181 7.79 10.57 1.61
N TRP A 182 6.66 9.91 1.86
CA TRP A 182 5.79 10.25 2.97
C TRP A 182 6.53 10.11 4.30
N TRP A 183 7.18 8.97 4.53
CA TRP A 183 7.96 8.70 5.73
C TRP A 183 9.03 9.76 6.01
N ASN A 184 9.85 10.08 5.01
CA ASN A 184 10.98 11.00 5.17
C ASN A 184 10.56 12.46 5.29
N ASN A 185 9.30 12.79 4.97
CA ASN A 185 8.80 14.16 4.93
C ASN A 185 7.53 14.37 5.76
N LEU A 186 7.23 13.50 6.73
CA LEU A 186 6.03 13.60 7.59
C LEU A 186 5.84 15.02 8.13
N ASP A 187 6.87 15.57 8.78
CA ASP A 187 6.77 16.92 9.36
C ASP A 187 6.54 17.99 8.29
N GLN A 188 7.22 17.91 7.14
CA GLN A 188 7.11 18.91 6.09
C GLN A 188 5.73 18.88 5.42
N LEU A 189 5.23 17.69 5.11
CA LEU A 189 3.93 17.48 4.46
C LEU A 189 2.77 17.96 5.35
N HIS A 190 2.96 17.95 6.66
CA HIS A 190 1.94 18.38 7.63
C HIS A 190 2.22 19.75 8.26
N SER A 191 3.30 20.45 7.90
CA SER A 191 3.71 21.74 8.50
C SER A 191 3.02 22.99 7.95
N ASN A 192 2.31 22.88 6.81
CA ASN A 192 1.82 24.04 6.05
C ASN A 192 0.30 24.27 6.13
N VAL A 193 -0.37 23.83 7.22
CA VAL A 193 -1.80 24.05 7.44
C VAL A 193 -2.06 24.67 8.80
#